data_AF-A0A7C0ZGH2-F1
#
_entry.id   AF-A0A7C0ZGH2-F1
#
_cell.length_a   1.000
_cell.length_b   1.000
_cell.length_c   1.000
_cell.angle_alpha   90.00
_cell.angle_beta   90.00
_cell.angle_gamma   90.00
#
_symmetry.space_group_name_H-M   'P 1'
#
loop_
_entity.id
_entity.type
_entity.pdbx_description
1 polymer ?
#
loop_
_entity_poly.entity_id
_entity_poly.type
_entity_poly.pdbx_seq_one_letter_code
_entity_poly.pdbx_strand_id
1 'polypeptide(L)'
;MKKKNNPFLPVNLSILEDGLQIKRGTLLFADISGFTRMSEHLASFGLEGTEILTEILNEYFDMMLGVVKKTGGDVLKFAGDAVLVEFK
;
A
#
# COMPACT_ATOMS: atom_id res chain seq x y z
N MET A 1 12.28 -15.27 -17.76
CA MET A 1 11.47 -14.02 -17.65
C MET A 1 11.36 -13.64 -16.18
N LYS A 2 11.93 -12.51 -15.76
CA LYS A 2 11.84 -12.03 -14.36
C LYS A 2 10.38 -11.62 -14.10
N LYS A 3 9.69 -12.29 -13.15
CA LYS A 3 8.36 -11.85 -12.68
C LYS A 3 8.52 -10.42 -12.17
N LYS A 4 7.93 -9.45 -12.86
CA LYS A 4 7.74 -8.10 -12.30
C LYS A 4 6.89 -8.28 -11.04
N ASN A 5 7.41 -7.87 -9.88
CA ASN A 5 6.60 -7.74 -8.68
C ASN A 5 5.47 -6.77 -8.99
N ASN A 6 4.27 -7.31 -9.20
CA ASN A 6 3.07 -6.52 -9.35
C ASN A 6 2.63 -6.15 -7.92
N PRO A 7 2.62 -4.85 -7.55
CA PRO A 7 2.25 -4.43 -6.18
C PRO A 7 0.80 -4.77 -5.82
N PHE A 8 -0.03 -5.12 -6.81
CA PHE A 8 -1.43 -5.52 -6.62
C PHE A 8 -1.62 -7.03 -6.52
N LEU A 9 -0.57 -7.85 -6.64
CA LEU A 9 -0.64 -9.30 -6.48
C LEU A 9 0.28 -9.78 -5.36
N PRO A 10 -0.16 -10.75 -4.55
CA PRO A 10 0.71 -11.37 -3.57
C PRO A 10 1.92 -12.01 -4.26
N VAL A 11 3.09 -11.88 -3.62
CA VAL A 11 4.38 -12.35 -4.15
C VAL A 11 4.35 -13.86 -4.44
N ASN A 12 3.51 -14.60 -3.70
CA ASN A 12 3.29 -16.02 -3.89
C ASN A 12 1.83 -16.32 -4.30
N LEU A 13 1.62 -16.73 -5.55
CA LEU A 13 0.30 -17.12 -6.08
C LEU A 13 -0.13 -18.54 -5.66
N SER A 14 0.77 -19.40 -5.16
CA SER A 14 0.39 -20.74 -4.67
C SER A 14 -0.54 -20.70 -3.46
N ILE A 15 -0.61 -19.54 -2.78
CA ILE A 15 -1.63 -19.27 -1.75
C ILE A 15 -3.07 -19.42 -2.28
N LEU A 16 -3.29 -19.25 -3.60
CA LEU A 16 -4.59 -19.43 -4.22
C LEU A 16 -4.94 -20.93 -4.40
N GLU A 17 -3.95 -21.81 -4.45
CA GLU A 17 -4.12 -23.26 -4.58
C GLU A 17 -4.21 -23.95 -3.21
N ASP A 18 -3.48 -23.45 -2.21
CA ASP A 18 -3.38 -24.05 -0.87
C ASP A 18 -4.62 -23.82 0.02
N GLY A 19 -5.56 -22.95 -0.38
CA GLY A 19 -6.73 -22.61 0.42
C GLY A 19 -6.38 -21.79 1.67
N LEU A 20 -7.02 -22.09 2.82
CA LEU A 20 -6.81 -21.33 4.06
C LEU A 20 -5.44 -21.64 4.68
N GLN A 21 -4.59 -20.63 4.83
CA GLN A 21 -3.33 -20.72 5.58
C GLN A 21 -3.41 -19.98 6.91
N ILE A 22 -3.15 -20.67 8.02
CA ILE A 22 -2.97 -20.06 9.34
C ILE A 22 -1.48 -19.81 9.56
N LYS A 23 -1.12 -18.54 9.83
CA LYS A 23 0.26 -18.12 10.09
C LYS A 23 0.34 -17.31 11.38
N ARG A 24 1.52 -17.30 12.00
CA ARG A 24 1.88 -16.37 13.08
C ARG A 24 2.74 -15.26 12.49
N GLY A 25 2.54 -14.04 12.99
CA GLY A 25 3.25 -12.85 12.55
C GLY A 25 2.69 -11.62 13.26
N THR A 26 3.25 -10.46 12.92
CA THR A 26 2.77 -9.16 13.40
C THR A 26 2.16 -8.40 12.22
N LEU A 27 1.04 -7.72 12.45
CA LEU A 27 0.41 -6.85 11.47
C LEU A 27 0.59 -5.37 11.87
N LEU A 28 0.97 -4.54 10.92
CA LEU A 28 0.90 -3.10 11.01
C LEU A 28 -0.22 -2.61 10.09
N PHE A 29 -1.17 -1.88 10.65
CA PHE A 29 -2.14 -1.10 9.89
C PHE A 29 -1.83 0.38 10.13
N ALA A 30 -1.53 1.10 9.06
CA ALA A 30 -1.19 2.52 9.12
C ALA A 30 -2.04 3.30 8.12
N ASP A 31 -2.62 4.41 8.56
CA ASP A 31 -3.50 5.28 7.79
C ASP A 31 -2.96 6.72 7.76
N ILE A 32 -3.15 7.42 6.65
CA ILE A 32 -2.67 8.81 6.50
C ILE A 32 -3.69 9.74 7.14
N SER A 33 -3.36 10.22 8.34
CA SER A 33 -4.21 11.18 9.03
C SER A 33 -4.51 12.41 8.17
N GLY A 34 -5.79 12.73 7.99
CA GLY A 34 -6.25 13.93 7.28
C GLY A 34 -6.28 13.81 5.75
N PHE A 35 -5.92 12.65 5.19
CA PHE A 35 -5.94 12.43 3.75
C PHE A 35 -7.33 12.62 3.14
N THR A 36 -8.40 12.13 3.78
CA THR A 36 -9.76 12.33 3.26
C THR A 36 -10.09 13.80 3.05
N ARG A 37 -9.78 14.67 4.03
CA ARG A 37 -10.00 16.11 3.90
C ARG A 37 -9.13 16.73 2.80
N MET A 38 -7.86 16.32 2.72
CA MET A 38 -6.93 16.82 1.69
C MET A 38 -7.38 16.42 0.29
N SER A 39 -7.78 15.17 0.09
CA SER A 39 -8.26 14.65 -1.19
C SER A 39 -9.56 15.32 -1.65
N GLU A 40 -10.53 15.53 -0.76
CA GLU A 40 -11.74 16.28 -1.06
C GLU A 40 -11.44 17.74 -1.46
N HIS A 41 -10.53 18.39 -0.74
CA HIS A 41 -10.11 19.75 -1.06
C HIS A 41 -9.44 19.83 -2.42
N LEU A 42 -8.48 18.94 -2.71
CA LEU A 42 -7.78 18.90 -4.00
C LEU A 42 -8.72 18.54 -5.15
N ALA A 43 -9.65 17.61 -4.94
CA ALA A 43 -10.66 17.26 -5.95
C ALA A 43 -11.52 18.47 -6.36
N SER A 44 -11.72 19.46 -5.47
CA SER A 44 -12.48 20.67 -5.80
C SER A 44 -11.81 21.56 -6.88
N PHE A 45 -10.51 21.36 -7.13
CA PHE A 45 -9.75 22.04 -8.19
C PHE A 45 -9.77 21.27 -9.52
N GLY A 46 -10.52 20.17 -9.62
CA GLY A 46 -10.66 19.40 -10.85
C GLY A 46 -9.44 18.54 -11.19
N LEU A 47 -9.07 18.49 -12.47
CA LEU A 47 -8.03 17.58 -12.97
C LEU A 47 -6.66 17.86 -12.34
N GLU A 48 -6.27 19.14 -12.27
CA GLU A 48 -4.99 19.57 -11.70
C GLU A 48 -4.85 19.16 -10.23
N GLY A 49 -5.90 19.33 -9.43
CA GLY A 49 -5.90 18.87 -8.04
C GLY A 49 -5.81 17.35 -7.90
N THR A 50 -6.37 16.60 -8.86
CA THR A 50 -6.27 15.13 -8.89
C THR A 50 -4.84 14.67 -9.22
N GLU A 51 -4.15 15.38 -10.12
CA GLU A 51 -2.74 15.13 -10.43
C GLU A 51 -1.85 15.38 -9.22
N ILE A 52 -2.03 16.54 -8.55
CA ILE A 52 -1.31 16.87 -7.30
C ILE A 52 -1.55 15.81 -6.23
N LEU A 53 -2.80 15.37 -6.04
CA LEU A 53 -3.13 14.32 -5.08
C LEU A 53 -2.39 13.00 -5.39
N THR A 54 -2.29 12.66 -6.67
CA THR A 54 -1.60 11.45 -7.14
C THR A 54 -0.09 11.54 -6.88
N GLU A 55 0.53 12.70 -7.12
CA GLU A 55 1.95 12.93 -6.81
C GLU A 55 2.24 12.79 -5.31
N ILE A 56 1.45 13.45 -4.46
CA ILE A 56 1.60 13.37 -3.00
C ILE A 56 1.49 11.91 -2.51
N LEU A 57 0.51 11.17 -3.02
CA LEU A 57 0.32 9.76 -2.66
C LEU A 57 1.51 8.89 -3.06
N ASN A 58 2.00 9.05 -4.28
CA ASN A 58 3.13 8.26 -4.77
C ASN A 58 4.40 8.53 -3.95
N GLU A 59 4.71 9.79 -3.65
CA GLU A 59 5.86 10.14 -2.82
C GLU A 59 5.76 9.55 -1.41
N TYR A 60 4.58 9.65 -0.80
CA TYR A 60 4.34 9.08 0.53
C TYR A 60 4.50 7.55 0.52
N PHE A 61 3.88 6.87 -0.45
CA PHE A 61 3.95 5.40 -0.53
C PHE A 61 5.37 4.93 -0.86
N ASP A 62 6.12 5.61 -1.71
CA ASP A 62 7.52 5.28 -1.99
C ASP A 62 8.38 5.34 -0.73
N MET A 63 8.20 6.38 0.10
CA MET A 63 8.89 6.50 1.38
C MET A 63 8.51 5.36 2.33
N MET A 64 7.21 5.11 2.50
CA MET A 64 6.70 4.06 3.38
C MET A 64 7.15 2.66 2.95
N LEU A 65 7.09 2.35 1.65
CA LEU A 65 7.57 1.10 1.08
C LEU A 65 9.07 0.91 1.33
N GLY A 66 9.84 2.00 1.26
CA GLY A 66 11.25 2.00 1.62
C GLY A 66 11.49 1.60 3.07
N VAL A 67 10.70 2.12 4.02
CA VAL A 67 10.78 1.77 5.45
C VAL A 67 10.39 0.31 5.66
N VAL A 68 9.20 -0.09 5.17
CA VAL A 68 8.66 -1.45 5.30
C VAL A 68 9.68 -2.48 4.83
N LYS A 69 10.22 -2.29 3.62
CA LYS A 69 11.23 -3.18 3.05
C LYS A 69 12.52 -3.23 3.87
N LYS A 70 13.01 -2.10 4.38
CA LYS A 70 14.20 -2.06 5.25
C LYS A 70 13.98 -2.78 6.58
N THR A 71 12.76 -2.79 7.08
CA THR A 71 12.38 -3.48 8.33
C THR A 71 11.97 -4.94 8.13
N GLY A 72 12.05 -5.48 6.90
CA GLY A 72 11.69 -6.87 6.60
C GLY A 72 10.18 -7.14 6.56
N GLY A 73 9.35 -6.11 6.44
CA GLY A 73 7.90 -6.25 6.27
C GLY A 73 7.51 -6.43 4.81
N ASP A 74 6.37 -7.06 4.59
CA ASP A 74 5.74 -7.24 3.28
C ASP A 74 4.40 -6.49 3.26
N VAL A 75 4.16 -5.63 2.26
CA VAL A 75 2.86 -4.99 2.08
C VAL A 75 1.85 -6.02 1.58
N LEU A 76 0.78 -6.20 2.34
CA LEU A 76 -0.33 -7.07 1.99
C LEU A 76 -1.34 -6.36 1.10
N LYS A 77 -1.69 -5.11 1.44
CA LYS A 77 -2.76 -4.37 0.77
C LYS A 77 -2.65 -2.87 0.99
N PHE A 78 -3.00 -2.11 -0.04
CA PHE A 78 -3.39 -0.70 0.05
C PHE A 78 -4.92 -0.58 0.08
N ALA A 79 -5.43 0.28 0.94
CA ALA A 79 -6.85 0.58 1.07
C ALA A 79 -7.04 2.09 1.09
N GLY A 80 -7.07 2.70 -0.09
CA GLY A 80 -7.07 4.16 -0.22
C GLY A 80 -5.75 4.74 0.31
N ASP A 81 -5.86 5.47 1.42
CA ASP A 81 -4.81 6.08 2.22
C ASP A 81 -4.18 5.17 3.27
N ALA A 82 -4.75 3.99 3.51
CA ALA A 82 -4.21 3.05 4.46
C ALA A 82 -3.34 1.96 3.81
N VAL A 83 -2.36 1.46 4.57
CA VAL A 83 -1.51 0.32 4.22
C VAL A 83 -1.58 -0.74 5.31
N LEU A 84 -1.70 -2.00 4.88
CA LEU A 84 -1.58 -3.18 5.73
C LEU A 84 -0.28 -3.90 5.41
N VAL A 85 0.52 -4.14 6.44
CA VAL A 85 1.85 -4.77 6.34
C VAL A 85 1.91 -5.98 7.26
N GLU A 86 2.51 -7.07 6.79
CA GLU A 86 2.87 -8.21 7.62
C GLU A 86 4.36 -8.26 7.92
N PHE A 87 4.69 -8.75 9.12
CA PHE A 87 6.03 -9.10 9.54
C PHE A 87 6.01 -10.56 10.03
N LYS A 88 6.90 -11.38 9.45
CA LYS A 88 6.98 -12.82 9.71
C LYS A 88 8.02 -13.15 10.79
#